data_AF-A0A356AR49-F1
#
_entry.id   AF-A0A356AR49-F1
#
_cell.length_a   1.000
_cell.length_b   1.000
_cell.length_c   1.000
_cell.angle_alpha   90.00
_cell.angle_beta   90.00
_cell.angle_gamma   90.00
#
_symmetry.space_group_name_H-M   'P 1'
#
loop_
_entity.id
_entity.type
_entity.pdbx_description
1 polymer ?
#
loop_
_entity_poly.entity_id
_entity_poly.type
_entity_poly.pdbx_seq_one_letter_code
_entity_poly.pdbx_strand_id
1 'polypeptide(L)'
;MIEFQKVMELVDKTKKRFMSVKDKLPRLEKRLFDLTREYTTALIDDAPDGKIQKITDEVHRVEKNIDMLEHLDIEKETRENLSNDKKLKSLAEEFISQQETTVEQMLIEDNKLFENVKAARDTLLEAIKARRNHVQKMSVVCSEIEDVKKVLGQKIPDGGVLWSYRPRRGHVDFEKLFNKIRIANGQLPKY
;
A
#
# COMPACT_ATOMS: atom_id res chain seq x y z
N MET A 1 10.94 21.17 4.04
CA MET A 1 10.35 19.88 3.63
C MET A 1 11.47 19.04 3.06
N ILE A 2 11.75 17.91 3.69
CA ILE A 2 12.71 16.94 3.16
C ILE A 2 12.00 16.18 2.05
N GLU A 3 12.65 16.07 0.89
CA GLU A 3 12.11 15.30 -0.23
C GLU A 3 12.46 13.83 -0.05
N PHE A 4 11.51 12.95 -0.34
CA PHE A 4 11.71 11.50 -0.34
C PHE A 4 12.96 11.09 -1.14
N GLN A 5 13.16 11.72 -2.30
CA GLN A 5 14.29 11.45 -3.19
C GLN A 5 15.65 11.70 -2.50
N LYS A 6 15.76 12.74 -1.67
CA LYS A 6 17.00 13.05 -0.94
C LYS A 6 17.36 12.00 0.10
N VAL A 7 16.37 11.43 0.78
CA VAL A 7 16.60 10.32 1.73
C VAL A 7 17.04 9.06 0.99
N MET A 8 16.36 8.75 -0.12
CA MET A 8 16.64 7.55 -0.92
C MET A 8 17.98 7.60 -1.66
N GLU A 9 18.41 8.77 -2.15
CA GLU A 9 19.70 8.95 -2.79
C GLU A 9 20.88 8.58 -1.88
N LEU A 10 20.79 8.90 -0.58
CA LEU A 10 21.80 8.55 0.41
C LEU A 10 21.84 7.04 0.70
N VAL A 11 20.66 6.41 0.76
CA VAL A 11 20.53 4.96 0.89
C VAL A 11 21.15 4.25 -0.32
N ASP A 12 20.83 4.70 -1.52
CA ASP A 12 21.30 4.10 -2.77
C ASP A 12 22.80 4.29 -2.97
N LYS A 13 23.37 5.42 -2.56
CA LYS A 13 24.82 5.64 -2.58
C LYS A 13 25.56 4.61 -1.73
N THR A 14 25.03 4.29 -0.55
CA THR A 14 25.62 3.31 0.36
C THR A 14 25.53 1.89 -0.23
N LYS A 15 24.39 1.52 -0.80
CA LYS A 15 24.22 0.25 -1.53
C LYS A 15 25.21 0.11 -2.68
N LYS A 16 25.34 1.14 -3.53
CA LYS A 16 26.27 1.14 -4.67
C LYS A 16 27.72 0.97 -4.22
N ARG A 17 28.12 1.55 -3.08
CA ARG A 17 29.46 1.37 -2.53
C ARG A 17 29.76 -0.10 -2.22
N PHE A 18 28.86 -0.82 -1.54
CA PHE A 18 29.08 -2.23 -1.21
C PHE A 18 29.01 -3.14 -2.44
N MET A 19 28.10 -2.89 -3.39
CA MET A 19 28.07 -3.62 -4.66
C MET A 19 29.38 -3.45 -5.44
N SER A 20 29.91 -2.22 -5.53
CA SER A 20 31.17 -1.95 -6.23
C SER A 20 32.40 -2.66 -5.64
N VAL A 21 32.32 -3.05 -4.36
CA VAL A 21 33.37 -3.81 -3.68
C VAL A 21 33.29 -5.29 -4.07
N LYS A 22 32.08 -5.86 -4.20
CA LYS A 22 31.86 -7.22 -4.69
C LYS A 22 32.16 -7.37 -6.19
N ASP A 23 31.96 -6.31 -6.98
CA ASP A 23 32.33 -6.28 -8.41
C ASP A 23 33.84 -6.43 -8.67
N LYS A 24 34.69 -6.33 -7.63
CA LYS A 24 36.13 -6.59 -7.74
C LYS A 24 36.48 -8.08 -7.69
N LEU A 25 35.58 -8.93 -7.21
CA LEU A 25 35.80 -10.35 -6.98
C LEU A 25 36.27 -11.08 -8.26
N PRO A 26 35.66 -10.88 -9.44
CA PRO A 26 36.15 -11.49 -10.69
C PRO A 26 37.57 -11.07 -11.09
N ARG A 27 37.98 -9.84 -10.75
CA ARG A 27 39.34 -9.35 -11.03
C ARG A 27 40.36 -10.00 -10.09
N LEU A 28 39.98 -10.25 -8.85
CA LEU A 28 40.82 -10.92 -7.86
C LEU A 28 40.97 -12.40 -8.20
N GLU A 29 39.89 -13.08 -8.59
CA GLU A 29 39.93 -14.47 -9.09
C GLU A 29 40.88 -14.60 -10.28
N LYS A 30 40.79 -13.68 -11.24
CA LYS A 30 41.71 -13.65 -12.39
C LYS A 30 43.16 -13.44 -11.95
N ARG A 31 43.41 -12.52 -11.02
CA ARG A 31 44.76 -12.26 -10.50
C ARG A 31 45.31 -13.47 -9.74
N LEU A 32 44.47 -14.19 -9.00
CA LEU A 32 44.84 -15.43 -8.33
C LEU A 32 45.28 -16.47 -9.36
N PHE A 33 44.50 -16.68 -10.42
CA PHE A 33 44.85 -17.58 -11.51
C PHE A 33 46.19 -17.23 -12.17
N ASP A 34 46.42 -15.95 -12.45
CA ASP A 34 47.69 -15.47 -13.02
C ASP A 34 48.87 -15.73 -12.06
N LEU A 35 48.70 -15.46 -10.76
CA LEU A 35 49.72 -15.73 -9.74
C LEU A 35 50.02 -17.22 -9.57
N THR A 36 49.00 -18.10 -9.63
CA THR A 36 49.20 -19.55 -9.59
C THR A 36 50.02 -20.00 -10.79
N ARG A 37 49.75 -19.45 -11.98
CA ARG A 37 50.54 -19.73 -13.19
C ARG A 37 51.97 -19.20 -13.07
N GLU A 38 52.17 -17.99 -12.56
CA GLU A 38 53.50 -17.43 -12.28
C GLU A 38 54.27 -18.31 -11.29
N TYR A 39 53.60 -18.82 -10.25
CA TYR A 39 54.16 -19.75 -9.27
C TYR A 39 54.60 -21.06 -9.92
N THR A 40 53.74 -21.71 -10.71
CA THR A 40 54.09 -22.95 -11.43
C THR A 40 55.26 -22.75 -12.38
N THR A 41 55.29 -21.62 -13.09
CA THR A 41 56.39 -21.29 -14.01
C THR A 41 57.70 -21.11 -13.24
N ALA A 42 57.67 -20.38 -12.10
CA ALA A 42 58.84 -20.17 -11.27
C ALA A 42 59.41 -21.47 -10.67
N LEU A 43 58.56 -22.46 -10.36
CA LEU A 43 58.99 -23.79 -9.92
C LEU A 43 59.64 -24.61 -11.05
N ILE A 44 59.09 -24.53 -12.27
CA ILE A 44 59.65 -25.25 -13.44
C ILE A 44 61.01 -24.66 -13.83
N ASP A 45 61.15 -23.33 -13.76
CA ASP A 45 62.35 -22.59 -14.14
C ASP A 45 63.43 -22.55 -13.05
N ASP A 46 63.25 -23.29 -11.95
CA ASP A 46 64.17 -23.34 -10.79
C ASP A 46 64.52 -21.94 -10.25
N ALA A 47 63.51 -21.09 -10.14
CA ALA A 47 63.67 -19.71 -9.71
C ALA A 47 64.16 -19.61 -8.24
N PRO A 48 64.85 -18.53 -7.85
CA PRO A 48 65.32 -18.37 -6.48
C PRO A 48 64.18 -18.38 -5.46
N ASP A 49 64.40 -19.00 -4.29
CA ASP A 49 63.43 -19.11 -3.20
C ASP A 49 62.79 -17.77 -2.83
N GLY A 50 63.56 -16.67 -2.83
CA GLY A 50 63.04 -15.34 -2.54
C GLY A 50 62.01 -14.81 -3.54
N LYS A 51 62.02 -15.30 -4.79
CA LYS A 51 61.01 -14.99 -5.82
C LYS A 51 59.77 -15.86 -5.62
N ILE A 52 59.96 -17.14 -5.34
CA ILE A 52 58.88 -18.09 -5.04
C ILE A 52 58.10 -17.61 -3.80
N GLN A 53 58.79 -17.22 -2.73
CA GLN A 53 58.19 -16.72 -1.50
C GLN A 53 57.32 -15.48 -1.73
N LYS A 54 57.78 -14.52 -2.55
CA LYS A 54 57.00 -13.32 -2.89
C LYS A 54 55.70 -13.65 -3.62
N ILE A 55 55.74 -14.60 -4.55
CA ILE A 55 54.54 -15.04 -5.28
C ILE A 55 53.58 -15.72 -4.29
N THR A 56 54.09 -16.60 -3.42
CA THR A 56 53.30 -17.27 -2.38
C THR A 56 52.62 -16.28 -1.43
N ASP A 57 53.35 -15.24 -0.99
CA ASP A 57 52.81 -14.20 -0.12
C ASP A 57 51.70 -13.39 -0.82
N GLU A 58 51.86 -13.11 -2.13
CA GLU A 58 50.83 -12.44 -2.92
C GLU A 58 49.60 -13.33 -3.13
N VAL A 59 49.78 -14.63 -3.40
CA VAL A 59 48.69 -15.62 -3.49
C VAL A 59 47.86 -15.61 -2.21
N HIS A 60 48.50 -15.77 -1.04
CA HIS A 60 47.80 -15.76 0.24
C HIS A 60 47.02 -14.46 0.50
N ARG A 61 47.57 -13.31 0.09
CA ARG A 61 46.88 -12.02 0.21
C ARG A 61 45.64 -11.95 -0.68
N VAL A 62 45.73 -12.43 -1.91
CA VAL A 62 44.61 -12.43 -2.85
C VAL A 62 43.53 -13.42 -2.42
N GLU A 63 43.90 -14.63 -2.00
CA GLU A 63 42.96 -15.63 -1.46
C GLU A 63 42.18 -15.08 -0.26
N LYS A 64 42.87 -14.47 0.71
CA LYS A 64 42.22 -13.86 1.86
C LYS A 64 41.24 -12.74 1.46
N ASN A 65 41.59 -11.95 0.44
CA ASN A 65 40.69 -10.91 -0.05
C ASN A 65 39.46 -11.48 -0.78
N ILE A 66 39.60 -12.60 -1.50
CA ILE A 66 38.48 -13.30 -2.14
C ILE A 66 37.56 -13.88 -1.08
N ASP A 67 38.10 -14.63 -0.13
CA ASP A 67 37.36 -15.23 0.99
C ASP A 67 36.52 -14.18 1.75
N MET A 68 37.13 -13.03 2.07
CA MET A 68 36.42 -11.91 2.70
C MET A 68 35.27 -11.35 1.85
N LEU A 69 35.41 -11.32 0.51
CA LEU A 69 34.39 -10.75 -0.39
C LEU A 69 33.29 -11.76 -0.76
N GLU A 70 33.62 -13.04 -0.83
CA GLU A 70 32.65 -14.13 -1.04
C GLU A 70 31.69 -14.24 0.14
N HIS A 71 32.20 -14.05 1.35
CA HIS A 71 31.43 -14.08 2.59
C HIS A 71 30.81 -12.72 2.98
N LEU A 72 30.98 -11.68 2.16
CA LEU A 72 30.38 -10.36 2.42
C LEU A 72 28.87 -10.38 2.13
N ASP A 73 28.07 -10.28 3.19
CA ASP A 73 26.63 -10.02 3.12
C ASP A 73 26.39 -8.53 2.91
N ILE A 74 26.18 -8.14 1.65
CA ILE A 74 25.93 -6.75 1.24
C ILE A 74 24.71 -6.17 1.96
N GLU A 75 23.64 -6.94 2.14
CA GLU A 75 22.41 -6.39 2.74
C GLU A 75 22.61 -6.09 4.22
N LYS A 76 23.26 -7.00 4.94
CA LYS A 76 23.59 -6.82 6.35
C LYS A 76 24.55 -5.63 6.54
N GLU A 77 25.63 -5.58 5.79
CA GLU A 77 26.64 -4.51 5.87
C GLU A 77 26.05 -3.14 5.50
N THR A 78 25.20 -3.10 4.46
CA THR A 78 24.49 -1.87 4.09
C THR A 78 23.57 -1.44 5.23
N ARG A 79 22.80 -2.36 5.82
CA ARG A 79 21.89 -2.04 6.93
C ARG A 79 22.63 -1.52 8.15
N GLU A 80 23.72 -2.19 8.54
CA GLU A 80 24.55 -1.77 9.67
C GLU A 80 25.16 -0.39 9.43
N ASN A 81 25.72 -0.13 8.23
CA ASN A 81 26.26 1.18 7.88
C ASN A 81 25.20 2.29 7.86
N LEU A 82 24.04 2.04 7.27
CA LEU A 82 22.93 3.01 7.25
C LEU A 82 22.40 3.29 8.66
N SER A 83 22.34 2.27 9.53
CA SER A 83 21.88 2.42 10.91
C SER A 83 22.83 3.28 11.77
N ASN A 84 24.12 3.24 11.45
CA ASN A 84 25.17 3.99 12.14
C ASN A 84 25.38 5.41 11.55
N ASP A 85 24.81 5.72 10.39
CA ASP A 85 24.87 7.05 9.79
C ASP A 85 23.94 8.02 10.53
N LYS A 86 24.52 8.77 11.47
CA LYS A 86 23.79 9.77 12.28
C LYS A 86 23.11 10.84 11.43
N LYS A 87 23.67 11.23 10.28
CA LYS A 87 23.11 12.28 9.42
C LYS A 87 21.92 11.75 8.63
N LEU A 88 22.03 10.54 8.08
CA LEU A 88 20.91 9.89 7.43
C LEU A 88 19.78 9.62 8.41
N LYS A 89 20.11 9.15 9.62
CA LYS A 89 19.13 8.89 10.67
C LYS A 89 18.35 10.14 11.04
N SER A 90 19.02 11.27 11.28
CA SER A 90 18.34 12.53 11.59
C SER A 90 17.47 13.03 10.42
N LEU A 91 17.95 12.90 9.18
CA LEU A 91 17.17 13.29 7.99
C LEU A 91 15.93 12.40 7.81
N ALA A 92 16.06 11.10 8.04
CA ALA A 92 14.97 10.15 7.94
C ALA A 92 13.92 10.38 9.05
N GLU A 93 14.36 10.62 10.28
CA GLU A 93 13.47 10.95 11.41
C GLU A 93 12.69 12.24 11.14
N GLU A 94 13.35 13.29 10.64
CA GLU A 94 12.68 14.55 10.29
C GLU A 94 11.71 14.37 9.11
N PHE A 95 12.07 13.59 8.09
CA PHE A 95 11.16 13.25 6.99
C PHE A 95 9.93 12.48 7.48
N ILE A 96 10.13 11.45 8.30
CA ILE A 96 9.05 10.65 8.88
C ILE A 96 8.10 11.54 9.68
N SER A 97 8.63 12.38 10.57
CA SER A 97 7.83 13.30 11.37
C SER A 97 7.01 14.28 10.51
N GLN A 98 7.57 14.78 9.41
CA GLN A 98 6.85 15.61 8.44
C GLN A 98 5.70 14.85 7.76
N GLN A 99 5.92 13.59 7.37
CA GLN A 99 4.88 12.75 6.77
C GLN A 99 3.80 12.37 7.76
N GLU A 100 4.16 12.03 9.00
CA GLU A 100 3.21 11.73 10.08
C GLU A 100 2.31 12.94 10.35
N THR A 101 2.87 14.14 10.45
CA THR A 101 2.10 15.39 10.59
C THR A 101 1.14 15.60 9.41
N THR A 102 1.58 15.29 8.19
CA THR A 102 0.74 15.39 7.00
C THR A 102 -0.43 14.40 7.05
N VAL A 103 -0.17 13.16 7.47
CA VAL A 103 -1.19 12.13 7.66
C VAL A 103 -2.18 12.52 8.75
N GLU A 104 -1.73 13.08 9.87
CA GLU A 104 -2.62 13.59 10.92
C GLU A 104 -3.57 14.68 10.39
N GLN A 105 -3.08 15.60 9.56
CA GLN A 105 -3.93 16.60 8.91
C GLN A 105 -4.96 15.96 7.96
N MET A 106 -4.55 14.95 7.19
CA MET A 106 -5.46 14.20 6.31
C MET A 106 -6.53 13.45 7.12
N LEU A 107 -6.20 12.91 8.30
CA LEU A 107 -7.15 12.26 9.19
C LEU A 107 -8.20 13.23 9.75
N ILE A 108 -7.81 14.47 10.03
CA ILE A 108 -8.77 15.53 10.45
C ILE A 108 -9.77 15.81 9.32
N GLU A 109 -9.30 15.92 8.08
CA GLU A 109 -10.16 16.11 6.91
C GLU A 109 -11.06 14.89 6.67
N ASP A 110 -10.51 13.68 6.73
CA ASP A 110 -11.27 12.44 6.57
C ASP A 110 -12.37 12.31 7.62
N ASN A 111 -12.09 12.64 8.89
CA ASN A 111 -13.11 12.62 9.94
C ASN A 111 -14.26 13.60 9.66
N LYS A 112 -13.98 14.78 9.09
CA LYS A 112 -15.01 15.72 8.66
C LYS A 112 -15.87 15.14 7.53
N LEU A 113 -15.23 14.49 6.55
CA LEU A 113 -15.94 13.82 5.45
C LEU A 113 -16.79 12.66 5.96
N PHE A 114 -16.28 11.88 6.91
CA PHE A 114 -16.99 10.79 7.57
C PHE A 114 -18.26 11.28 8.29
N GLU A 115 -18.17 12.32 9.11
CA GLU A 115 -19.33 12.86 9.82
C GLU A 115 -20.38 13.42 8.85
N ASN A 116 -19.97 14.01 7.72
CA ASN A 116 -20.90 14.44 6.67
C ASN A 116 -21.67 13.25 6.05
N VAL A 117 -20.98 12.16 5.73
CA VAL A 117 -21.60 10.94 5.18
C VAL A 117 -22.58 10.33 6.18
N LYS A 118 -22.19 10.27 7.45
CA LYS A 118 -23.02 9.77 8.55
C LYS A 118 -24.28 10.62 8.73
N ALA A 119 -24.16 11.94 8.78
CA ALA A 119 -25.30 12.85 8.90
C ALA A 119 -26.28 12.73 7.72
N ALA A 120 -25.77 12.59 6.49
CA ALA A 120 -26.60 12.38 5.31
C ALA A 120 -27.36 11.04 5.38
N ARG A 121 -26.71 9.97 5.85
CA ARG A 121 -27.32 8.66 6.04
C ARG A 121 -28.44 8.71 7.09
N ASP A 122 -28.20 9.36 8.22
CA ASP A 122 -29.19 9.47 9.29
C ASP A 122 -30.41 10.27 8.83
N THR A 123 -30.18 11.37 8.11
CA THR A 123 -31.26 12.17 7.50
C THR A 123 -32.10 11.34 6.52
N LEU A 124 -31.46 10.53 5.67
CA LEU A 124 -32.17 9.63 4.75
C LEU A 124 -33.02 8.60 5.51
N LEU A 125 -32.48 7.99 6.57
CA LEU A 125 -33.18 7.01 7.38
C LEU A 125 -34.43 7.61 8.04
N GLU A 126 -34.31 8.83 8.59
CA GLU A 126 -35.45 9.52 9.19
C GLU A 126 -36.53 9.89 8.15
N ALA A 127 -36.14 10.33 6.95
CA ALA A 127 -37.08 10.57 5.86
C ALA A 127 -37.83 9.30 5.44
N ILE A 128 -37.15 8.15 5.39
CA ILE A 128 -37.75 6.84 5.10
C ILE A 128 -38.76 6.45 6.19
N LYS A 129 -38.39 6.59 7.47
CA LYS A 129 -39.27 6.30 8.61
C LYS A 129 -40.50 7.20 8.61
N ALA A 130 -40.33 8.50 8.40
CA ALA A 130 -41.43 9.46 8.34
C ALA A 130 -42.42 9.11 7.22
N ARG A 131 -41.91 8.79 6.02
CA ARG A 131 -42.74 8.34 4.90
C ARG A 131 -43.49 7.06 5.23
N ARG A 132 -42.83 6.05 5.80
CA ARG A 132 -43.46 4.78 6.20
C ARG A 132 -44.62 5.04 7.17
N ASN A 133 -44.39 5.86 8.19
CA ASN A 133 -45.41 6.18 9.19
C ASN A 133 -46.61 6.92 8.57
N HIS A 134 -46.36 7.86 7.65
CA HIS A 134 -47.46 8.54 6.95
C HIS A 134 -48.27 7.59 6.05
N VAL A 135 -47.59 6.66 5.36
CA VAL A 135 -48.24 5.63 4.55
C VAL A 135 -49.12 4.69 5.40
N GLN A 136 -48.68 4.35 6.61
CA GLN A 136 -49.51 3.57 7.54
C GLN A 136 -50.79 4.33 7.91
N LYS A 137 -50.70 5.64 8.18
CA LYS A 137 -51.89 6.48 8.42
C LYS A 137 -52.84 6.49 7.21
N MET A 138 -52.30 6.64 6.00
CA MET A 138 -53.12 6.55 4.77
C MET A 138 -53.78 5.18 4.61
N SER A 139 -53.09 4.10 5.01
CA SER A 139 -53.65 2.75 4.96
C SER A 139 -54.87 2.60 5.83
N VAL A 140 -54.87 3.17 7.04
CA VAL A 140 -56.02 3.15 7.95
C VAL A 140 -57.24 3.81 7.29
N VAL A 141 -57.06 5.03 6.76
CA VAL A 141 -58.14 5.75 6.06
C VAL A 141 -58.63 4.98 4.82
N CYS A 142 -57.71 4.34 4.08
CA CYS A 142 -58.10 3.54 2.93
C CYS A 142 -58.89 2.28 3.33
N SER A 143 -58.55 1.64 4.46
CA SER A 143 -59.32 0.53 5.02
C SER A 143 -60.73 0.95 5.42
N GLU A 144 -60.89 2.12 6.04
CA GLU A 144 -62.21 2.68 6.36
C GLU A 144 -63.06 2.89 5.09
N ILE A 145 -62.45 3.43 4.01
CA ILE A 145 -63.11 3.58 2.71
C ILE A 145 -63.50 2.22 2.12
N GLU A 146 -62.61 1.23 2.21
CA GLU A 146 -62.91 -0.13 1.75
C GLU A 146 -64.10 -0.73 2.48
N ASP A 147 -64.17 -0.59 3.80
CA ASP A 147 -65.27 -1.14 4.60
C ASP A 147 -66.61 -0.49 4.23
N VAL A 148 -66.66 0.83 4.02
CA VAL A 148 -67.85 1.51 3.49
C VAL A 148 -68.21 0.99 2.10
N LYS A 149 -67.23 0.82 1.20
CA LYS A 149 -67.46 0.27 -0.14
C LYS A 149 -68.04 -1.15 -0.09
N LYS A 150 -67.55 -2.01 0.81
CA LYS A 150 -68.09 -3.38 0.99
C LYS A 150 -69.57 -3.33 1.36
N VAL A 151 -69.93 -2.52 2.36
CA VAL A 151 -71.32 -2.40 2.84
C VAL A 151 -72.25 -1.89 1.74
N LEU A 152 -71.77 -0.95 0.91
CA LEU A 152 -72.53 -0.38 -0.21
C LEU A 152 -72.52 -1.24 -1.48
N GLY A 153 -71.89 -2.42 -1.48
CA GLY A 153 -71.76 -3.28 -2.66
C GLY A 153 -70.91 -2.67 -3.79
N GLN A 154 -70.05 -1.70 -3.48
CA GLN A 154 -69.19 -1.04 -4.45
C GLN A 154 -67.90 -1.85 -4.72
N LYS A 155 -67.40 -1.76 -5.96
CA LYS A 155 -66.15 -2.42 -6.35
C LYS A 155 -64.94 -1.88 -5.58
N ILE A 156 -64.13 -2.79 -5.05
CA ILE A 156 -62.81 -2.51 -4.47
C ILE A 156 -61.74 -2.84 -5.52
N PRO A 157 -60.75 -1.97 -5.75
CA PRO A 157 -59.65 -2.27 -6.67
C PRO A 157 -58.85 -3.49 -6.23
N ASP A 158 -58.32 -4.23 -7.21
CA ASP A 158 -57.40 -5.34 -6.93
C ASP A 158 -56.13 -4.79 -6.23
N GLY A 159 -55.81 -5.35 -5.07
CA GLY A 159 -54.74 -4.86 -4.19
C GLY A 159 -55.17 -3.75 -3.20
N GLY A 160 -56.44 -3.36 -3.17
CA GLY A 160 -57.01 -2.42 -2.21
C GLY A 160 -57.03 -0.95 -2.68
N VAL A 161 -57.80 -0.13 -1.97
CA VAL A 161 -57.96 1.31 -2.24
C VAL A 161 -56.63 2.04 -2.13
N LEU A 162 -55.77 1.70 -1.15
CA LEU A 162 -54.45 2.33 -1.03
C LEU A 162 -53.58 2.06 -2.27
N TRP A 163 -53.66 0.86 -2.84
CA TRP A 163 -52.88 0.48 -4.02
C TRP A 163 -53.26 1.30 -5.25
N SER A 164 -54.55 1.65 -5.39
CA SER A 164 -55.04 2.49 -6.49
C SER A 164 -54.37 3.88 -6.53
N TYR A 165 -53.87 4.36 -5.38
CA TYR A 165 -53.14 5.63 -5.30
C TYR A 165 -51.63 5.52 -5.56
N ARG A 166 -51.10 4.32 -5.85
CA ARG A 166 -49.66 4.10 -6.10
C ARG A 166 -49.08 5.04 -7.17
N PRO A 167 -49.73 5.30 -8.32
CA PRO A 167 -49.18 6.22 -9.33
C PRO A 167 -49.01 7.66 -8.82
N ARG A 168 -49.89 8.12 -7.92
CA ARG A 168 -49.86 9.49 -7.35
C ARG A 168 -48.89 9.63 -6.18
N ARG A 169 -48.66 8.55 -5.41
CA ARG A 169 -47.80 8.55 -4.21
C ARG A 169 -46.31 8.49 -4.52
N GLY A 170 -45.95 8.21 -5.77
CA GLY A 170 -44.57 7.97 -6.19
C GLY A 170 -43.98 6.68 -5.61
N HIS A 171 -42.93 6.17 -6.25
CA HIS A 171 -42.19 5.00 -5.81
C HIS A 171 -40.73 5.36 -5.60
N VAL A 172 -40.13 4.81 -4.54
CA VAL A 172 -38.69 4.93 -4.30
C VAL A 172 -38.13 3.53 -4.46
N ASP A 173 -37.25 3.37 -5.44
CA ASP A 173 -36.53 2.14 -5.71
C ASP A 173 -35.25 2.11 -4.87
N PHE A 174 -35.31 1.39 -3.74
CA PHE A 174 -34.19 1.29 -2.80
C PHE A 174 -33.05 0.42 -3.33
N GLU A 175 -33.32 -0.54 -4.21
CA GLU A 175 -32.28 -1.38 -4.82
C GLU A 175 -31.43 -0.55 -5.78
N LYS A 176 -32.09 0.27 -6.62
CA LYS A 176 -31.38 1.20 -7.50
C LYS A 176 -30.60 2.25 -6.72
N LEU A 177 -31.15 2.76 -5.62
CA LEU A 177 -30.42 3.67 -4.73
C LEU A 177 -29.19 3.00 -4.12
N PHE A 178 -29.33 1.78 -3.62
CA PHE A 178 -28.22 1.01 -3.04
C PHE A 178 -27.11 0.76 -4.06
N ASN A 179 -27.45 0.40 -5.30
CA ASN A 179 -26.47 0.24 -6.38
C ASN A 179 -25.73 1.56 -6.69
N LYS A 180 -26.43 2.70 -6.70
CA LYS A 180 -25.79 4.02 -6.87
C LYS A 180 -24.78 4.31 -5.75
N ILE A 181 -25.12 3.97 -4.50
CA ILE A 181 -24.21 4.13 -3.35
C ILE A 181 -22.98 3.23 -3.52
N ARG A 182 -23.16 1.97 -3.91
CA ARG A 182 -22.05 1.03 -4.15
C ARG A 182 -21.12 1.49 -5.27
N ILE A 183 -21.67 2.02 -6.36
CA ILE A 183 -20.89 2.60 -7.46
C ILE A 183 -20.10 3.83 -6.97
N ALA A 184 -20.76 4.72 -6.22
CA ALA A 184 -20.10 5.90 -5.65
C ALA A 184 -18.94 5.54 -4.71
N ASN A 185 -19.08 4.44 -3.96
CA ASN A 185 -18.07 3.92 -3.05
C ASN A 185 -17.06 2.96 -3.73
N GLY A 186 -17.03 2.89 -5.06
CA GLY A 186 -16.08 2.06 -5.81
C GLY A 186 -16.27 0.55 -5.70
N GLN A 187 -17.38 0.07 -5.10
CA GLN A 187 -17.67 -1.36 -4.95
C GLN A 187 -18.28 -2.00 -6.20
N LEU A 188 -18.68 -1.18 -7.18
CA LEU A 188 -19.24 -1.60 -8.46
C LEU A 188 -18.70 -0.69 -9.57
N PRO A 189 -18.51 -1.19 -10.81
CA PRO A 189 -18.13 -0.37 -11.94
C PRO A 189 -19.22 0.67 -12.27
N LYS A 190 -18.81 1.82 -12.79
CA LYS A 190 -19.74 2.82 -13.35
C LYS A 190 -20.32 2.26 -14.65
N TYR A 191 -21.64 2.15 -14.73
CA TYR A 191 -22.39 1.88 -15.97
C TYR A 191 -22.97 3.18 -16.52
#